data_AF-A0A5C7PW96-F1
#
_entry.id   AF-A0A5C7PW96-F1
#
_cell.length_a   1.000
_cell.length_b   1.000
_cell.length_c   1.000
_cell.angle_alpha   90.00
_cell.angle_beta   90.00
_cell.angle_gamma   90.00
#
_symmetry.space_group_name_H-M   'P 1'
#
loop_
_entity.id
_entity.type
_entity.pdbx_description
1 polymer ?
#
loop_
_entity_poly.entity_id
_entity_poly.type
_entity_poly.pdbx_seq_one_letter_code
_entity_poly.pdbx_strand_id
1 'polypeptide(L)'
;MLDVAILGQVAFGYSPYIDRNRSVSATRLTVFPLRPDMAPDAAQLLEAIAGVWPADGAKVSLNVASESLLQELMQAQPAGNVMVEIPAFMACDPANTEAIVALRANGNTLLLKGRPLSELPREVLPCFRYSIIDLADDRRLDGTQPPPGVTRSIPHLQAGVRTVSEMEQAFARGAEAVLGWPIDDAIQGGAKAKAAGQPDMQAMVELIRQVDAAEPIEKLENTLKRDPSLAFKLMRYINSPAFGLRVEISSFRHAIMMLGYKRLKRWVALLLATASKDVNMKPVMFAAVRRGLLMEELGRSTSDEEMRSELFICGVFSLLD
;
A
#
# COMPACT_ATOMS: atom_id res chain seq x y z
N MET A 1 -14.81 -10.60 17.14
CA MET A 1 -13.82 -11.01 16.13
C MET A 1 -14.55 -12.04 15.30
N LEU A 2 -14.79 -11.79 14.01
CA LEU A 2 -15.35 -12.84 13.15
C LEU A 2 -14.33 -13.97 13.18
N ASP A 3 -14.74 -15.15 13.66
CA ASP A 3 -13.91 -16.33 13.70
C ASP A 3 -13.82 -16.87 12.27
N VAL A 4 -13.08 -16.16 11.43
CA VAL A 4 -13.01 -16.45 10.00
C VAL A 4 -12.02 -17.60 9.82
N ALA A 5 -12.53 -18.82 9.78
CA ALA A 5 -11.76 -20.06 9.72
C ALA A 5 -10.72 -20.09 8.58
N ILE A 6 -10.95 -19.35 7.48
CA ILE A 6 -9.98 -19.26 6.38
C ILE A 6 -8.66 -18.58 6.76
N LEU A 7 -8.63 -17.65 7.71
CA LEU A 7 -7.43 -16.90 8.06
C LEU A 7 -6.33 -17.80 8.66
N GLY A 8 -6.71 -18.95 9.22
CA GLY A 8 -5.76 -19.98 9.68
C GLY A 8 -5.28 -20.93 8.57
N GLN A 9 -5.75 -20.78 7.34
CA GLN A 9 -5.48 -21.68 6.21
C GLN A 9 -4.69 -21.00 5.09
N VAL A 10 -4.56 -19.68 5.11
CA VAL A 10 -3.88 -18.91 4.07
C VAL A 10 -2.83 -17.97 4.63
N ALA A 11 -1.75 -17.76 3.88
CA ALA A 11 -0.84 -16.65 4.05
C ALA A 11 -1.17 -15.54 3.06
N PHE A 12 -1.00 -14.30 3.50
CA PHE A 12 -1.19 -13.11 2.67
C PHE A 12 0.14 -12.42 2.38
N GLY A 13 0.42 -12.19 1.10
CA GLY A 13 1.36 -11.17 0.66
C GLY A 13 0.59 -9.92 0.23
N TYR A 14 1.21 -8.74 0.27
CA TYR A 14 0.60 -7.54 -0.29
C TYR A 14 1.58 -6.75 -1.14
N SER A 15 1.04 -6.00 -2.11
CA SER A 15 1.82 -5.05 -2.91
C SER A 15 0.95 -3.86 -3.31
N PRO A 16 1.40 -2.61 -3.12
CA PRO A 16 0.66 -1.42 -3.54
C PRO A 16 0.70 -1.24 -5.05
N TYR A 17 -0.38 -0.68 -5.62
CA TYR A 17 -0.40 -0.19 -6.99
C TYR A 17 0.00 1.27 -6.94
N ILE A 18 1.10 1.64 -7.59
CA ILE A 18 1.66 2.99 -7.52
C ILE A 18 1.58 3.62 -8.89
N ASP A 19 0.82 4.72 -8.99
CA ASP A 19 0.62 5.45 -10.23
C ASP A 19 1.82 6.35 -10.58
N ARG A 20 1.74 7.01 -11.74
CA ARG A 20 2.76 7.99 -12.18
C ARG A 20 2.94 9.17 -11.22
N ASN A 21 1.99 9.45 -10.33
CA ASN A 21 2.10 10.50 -9.32
C ASN A 21 2.68 9.99 -7.99
N ARG A 22 3.15 8.73 -7.97
CA ARG A 22 3.69 8.03 -6.79
C ARG A 22 2.64 7.89 -5.69
N SER A 23 1.38 7.87 -6.09
CA SER A 23 0.22 7.70 -5.20
C SER A 23 -0.22 6.24 -5.25
N VAL A 24 -0.64 5.73 -4.08
CA VAL A 24 -1.17 4.37 -3.97
C VAL A 24 -2.64 4.37 -4.40
N SER A 25 -2.95 3.66 -5.48
CA SER A 25 -4.30 3.62 -6.06
C SER A 25 -5.12 2.38 -5.66
N ALA A 26 -4.44 1.28 -5.32
CA ALA A 26 -5.05 0.03 -4.85
C ALA A 26 -4.01 -0.80 -4.06
N THR A 27 -4.47 -1.84 -3.38
CA THR A 27 -3.60 -2.88 -2.80
C THR A 27 -3.89 -4.21 -3.49
N ARG A 28 -2.86 -4.89 -3.97
CA ARG A 28 -2.94 -6.31 -4.29
C ARG A 28 -2.71 -7.13 -3.05
N LEU A 29 -3.61 -8.07 -2.80
CA LEU A 29 -3.51 -9.12 -1.82
C LEU A 29 -3.20 -10.41 -2.57
N THR A 30 -2.04 -11.00 -2.32
CA THR A 30 -1.71 -12.33 -2.82
C THR A 30 -2.06 -13.36 -1.77
N VAL A 31 -2.86 -14.35 -2.14
CA VAL A 31 -3.37 -15.38 -1.24
C VAL A 31 -2.67 -16.69 -1.56
N PHE A 32 -1.98 -17.25 -0.57
CA PHE A 32 -1.32 -18.54 -0.66
C PHE A 32 -1.96 -19.51 0.34
N PRO A 33 -2.46 -20.68 -0.07
CA PRO A 33 -2.77 -21.73 0.91
C PRO A 33 -1.50 -22.11 1.68
N LEU A 34 -1.58 -22.28 3.01
CA LEU A 34 -0.40 -22.63 3.83
C LEU A 34 0.11 -24.05 3.54
N ARG A 35 -0.73 -24.91 2.96
CA ARG A 35 -0.41 -26.28 2.59
C ARG A 35 -0.98 -26.58 1.20
N PRO A 36 -0.28 -27.34 0.35
CA PRO A 36 -0.74 -27.63 -1.01
C PRO A 36 -2.05 -28.40 -1.11
N ASP A 37 -2.37 -29.22 -0.09
CA ASP A 37 -3.56 -30.06 0.00
C ASP A 37 -4.78 -29.34 0.61
N MET A 38 -4.58 -28.14 1.17
CA MET A 38 -5.71 -27.36 1.66
C MET A 38 -6.50 -26.78 0.49
N ALA A 39 -7.82 -26.84 0.62
CA ALA A 39 -8.78 -26.17 -0.24
C ALA A 39 -9.53 -25.12 0.59
N PRO A 40 -8.94 -23.91 0.75
CA PRO A 40 -9.64 -22.82 1.41
C PRO A 40 -10.91 -22.46 0.64
N ASP A 41 -11.94 -22.02 1.35
CA ASP A 41 -13.24 -21.65 0.78
C ASP A 41 -13.23 -20.20 0.24
N ALA A 42 -13.57 -20.01 -1.03
CA ALA A 42 -13.57 -18.67 -1.64
C ALA A 42 -14.60 -17.70 -1.03
N ALA A 43 -15.76 -18.19 -0.56
CA ALA A 43 -16.77 -17.35 0.06
C ALA A 43 -16.31 -16.83 1.43
N GLN A 44 -15.66 -17.68 2.24
CA GLN A 44 -15.05 -17.25 3.49
C GLN A 44 -13.92 -16.24 3.26
N LEU A 45 -13.14 -16.41 2.18
CA LEU A 45 -12.12 -15.43 1.80
C LEU A 45 -12.74 -14.07 1.49
N LEU A 46 -13.81 -14.06 0.68
CA LEU A 46 -14.52 -12.84 0.31
C LEU A 46 -15.18 -12.16 1.51
N GLU A 47 -15.74 -12.93 2.45
CA GLU A 47 -16.28 -12.39 3.71
C GLU A 47 -15.18 -11.73 4.55
N ALA A 48 -14.01 -12.39 4.69
CA ALA A 48 -12.86 -11.82 5.38
C ALA A 48 -12.41 -10.49 4.77
N ILE A 49 -12.35 -10.45 3.44
CA ILE A 49 -11.94 -9.26 2.68
C ILE A 49 -12.97 -8.15 2.86
N ALA A 50 -14.27 -8.45 2.78
CA ALA A 50 -15.34 -7.45 2.92
C ALA A 50 -15.32 -6.79 4.31
N GLY A 51 -14.87 -7.49 5.35
CA GLY A 51 -14.68 -6.94 6.68
C GLY A 51 -13.60 -5.84 6.77
N VAL A 52 -12.67 -5.77 5.81
CA VAL A 52 -11.56 -4.81 5.77
C VAL A 52 -11.69 -3.82 4.60
N TRP A 53 -12.18 -4.31 3.45
CA TRP A 53 -12.45 -3.55 2.23
C TRP A 53 -13.94 -3.60 1.92
N PRO A 54 -14.76 -2.76 2.57
CA PRO A 54 -16.20 -2.71 2.29
C PRO A 54 -16.47 -2.28 0.85
N ALA A 55 -17.65 -2.63 0.32
CA ALA A 55 -17.97 -2.50 -1.10
C ALA A 55 -17.90 -1.06 -1.66
N ASP A 56 -18.16 -0.06 -0.82
CA ASP A 56 -18.07 1.37 -1.11
C ASP A 56 -16.67 1.97 -0.80
N GLY A 57 -15.75 1.13 -0.32
CA GLY A 57 -14.40 1.51 0.08
C GLY A 57 -13.38 1.49 -1.07
N ALA A 58 -12.11 1.45 -0.67
CA ALA A 58 -11.00 1.37 -1.60
C ALA A 58 -10.97 0.04 -2.38
N LYS A 59 -10.34 0.07 -3.56
CA LYS A 59 -10.17 -1.14 -4.39
C LYS A 59 -9.09 -2.07 -3.84
N VAL A 60 -9.34 -3.37 -3.95
CA VAL A 60 -8.39 -4.44 -3.63
C VAL A 60 -8.30 -5.41 -4.79
N SER A 61 -7.08 -5.82 -5.17
CA SER A 61 -6.85 -6.82 -6.21
C SER A 61 -6.50 -8.16 -5.58
N LEU A 62 -7.17 -9.24 -5.99
CA LEU A 62 -6.90 -10.59 -5.51
C LEU A 62 -6.05 -11.36 -6.52
N ASN A 63 -4.87 -11.75 -6.06
CA ASN A 63 -3.96 -12.65 -6.75
C ASN A 63 -3.93 -13.97 -6.00
N VAL A 64 -4.69 -14.96 -6.46
CA VAL A 64 -4.78 -16.26 -5.79
C VAL A 64 -3.72 -17.20 -6.36
N ALA A 65 -2.83 -17.71 -5.49
CA ALA A 65 -1.75 -18.64 -5.86
C ALA A 65 -2.19 -20.12 -5.74
N SER A 66 -3.46 -20.39 -6.02
CA SER A 66 -4.06 -21.72 -6.08
C SER A 66 -5.13 -21.71 -7.17
N GLU A 67 -5.02 -22.64 -8.11
CA GLU A 67 -5.94 -22.71 -9.24
C GLU A 67 -7.37 -23.06 -8.80
N SER A 68 -7.53 -24.03 -7.88
CA SER A 68 -8.85 -24.42 -7.37
C SER A 68 -9.55 -23.28 -6.64
N LEU A 69 -8.84 -22.56 -5.77
CA LEU A 69 -9.39 -21.41 -5.06
C LEU A 69 -9.73 -20.26 -6.02
N LEU A 70 -8.95 -20.07 -7.09
CA LEU A 70 -9.27 -19.08 -8.11
C LEU A 70 -10.50 -19.50 -8.93
N GLN A 71 -10.67 -20.79 -9.24
CA GLN A 71 -11.87 -21.30 -9.90
C GLN A 71 -13.12 -21.04 -9.07
N GLU A 72 -13.08 -21.36 -7.78
CA GLU A 72 -14.18 -21.06 -6.85
C GLU A 72 -14.43 -19.54 -6.75
N LEU A 73 -13.37 -18.72 -6.69
CA LEU A 73 -13.47 -17.27 -6.66
C LEU A 73 -14.12 -16.70 -7.93
N MET A 74 -13.85 -17.29 -9.11
CA MET A 74 -14.44 -16.85 -10.37
C MET A 74 -15.93 -17.20 -10.48
N GLN A 75 -16.36 -18.26 -9.79
CA GLN A 75 -17.77 -18.64 -9.68
C GLN A 75 -18.48 -17.88 -8.55
N ALA A 76 -17.71 -17.39 -7.57
CA ALA A 76 -18.23 -16.48 -6.56
C ALA A 76 -18.61 -15.14 -7.20
N GLN A 77 -19.42 -14.35 -6.48
CA GLN A 77 -19.80 -13.00 -6.89
C GLN A 77 -19.10 -11.97 -5.99
N PRO A 78 -17.80 -11.66 -6.19
CA PRO A 78 -17.11 -10.65 -5.40
C PRO A 78 -17.78 -9.29 -5.53
N ALA A 79 -17.70 -8.47 -4.48
CA ALA A 79 -18.13 -7.08 -4.54
C ALA A 79 -17.37 -6.30 -5.63
N GLY A 80 -17.99 -5.27 -6.21
CA GLY A 80 -17.42 -4.54 -7.37
C GLY A 80 -16.09 -3.82 -7.12
N ASN A 81 -15.73 -3.56 -5.85
CA ASN A 81 -14.43 -3.01 -5.46
C ASN A 81 -13.30 -4.08 -5.46
N VAL A 82 -13.65 -5.36 -5.54
CA VAL A 82 -12.72 -6.47 -5.65
C VAL A 82 -12.35 -6.68 -7.12
N MET A 83 -11.07 -6.49 -7.40
CA MET A 83 -10.45 -6.75 -8.69
C MET A 83 -9.89 -8.18 -8.69
N VAL A 84 -10.03 -8.91 -9.80
CA VAL A 84 -9.61 -10.32 -9.87
C VAL A 84 -8.48 -10.46 -10.89
N GLU A 85 -7.33 -11.00 -10.46
CA GLU A 85 -6.21 -11.29 -11.34
C GLU A 85 -6.31 -12.72 -11.89
N ILE A 86 -6.38 -12.85 -13.21
CA ILE A 86 -6.54 -14.14 -13.90
C ILE A 86 -5.27 -14.42 -14.69
N PRO A 87 -4.52 -15.51 -14.37
CA PRO A 87 -3.36 -15.93 -15.15
C PRO A 87 -3.71 -16.14 -16.62
N ALA A 88 -2.77 -15.76 -17.50
CA ALA A 88 -3.01 -15.82 -18.94
C ALA A 88 -3.37 -17.23 -19.45
N PHE A 89 -2.81 -18.30 -18.86
CA PHE A 89 -3.16 -19.67 -19.25
C PHE A 89 -4.62 -20.00 -18.95
N MET A 90 -5.16 -19.56 -17.80
CA MET A 90 -6.58 -19.74 -17.46
C MET A 90 -7.48 -18.88 -18.35
N ALA A 91 -7.06 -17.65 -18.66
CA ALA A 91 -7.79 -16.76 -19.56
C ALA A 91 -7.86 -17.27 -21.00
N CYS A 92 -6.86 -18.05 -21.44
CA CYS A 92 -6.82 -18.70 -22.75
C CYS A 92 -7.66 -19.98 -22.81
N ASP A 93 -7.95 -20.60 -21.67
CA ASP A 93 -8.70 -21.85 -21.60
C ASP A 93 -10.21 -21.58 -21.83
N PRO A 94 -10.82 -22.14 -22.88
CA PRO A 94 -12.25 -21.96 -23.15
C PRO A 94 -13.16 -22.37 -21.99
N ALA A 95 -12.74 -23.31 -21.13
CA ALA A 95 -13.50 -23.74 -19.95
C ALA A 95 -13.79 -22.60 -18.97
N ASN A 96 -12.97 -21.54 -18.95
CA ASN A 96 -13.13 -20.40 -18.05
C ASN A 96 -13.92 -19.24 -18.67
N THR A 97 -14.31 -19.32 -19.95
CA THR A 97 -14.94 -18.21 -20.69
C THR A 97 -16.20 -17.70 -20.00
N GLU A 98 -17.10 -18.61 -19.65
CA GLU A 98 -18.38 -18.26 -19.01
C GLU A 98 -18.17 -17.53 -17.68
N ALA A 99 -17.28 -18.05 -16.83
CA ALA A 99 -16.97 -17.46 -15.52
C ALA A 99 -16.34 -16.06 -15.66
N ILE A 100 -15.40 -15.89 -16.60
CA ILE A 100 -14.75 -14.60 -16.86
C ILE A 100 -15.77 -13.56 -17.34
N VAL A 101 -16.64 -13.94 -18.28
CA VAL A 101 -17.69 -13.05 -18.79
C VAL A 101 -18.70 -12.70 -17.69
N ALA A 102 -19.07 -13.67 -16.86
CA ALA A 102 -19.99 -13.45 -15.73
C ALA A 102 -19.40 -12.46 -14.70
N LEU A 103 -18.13 -12.61 -14.31
CA LEU A 103 -17.47 -11.64 -13.42
C LEU A 103 -17.49 -10.21 -14.01
N ARG A 104 -17.22 -10.09 -15.31
CA ARG A 104 -17.26 -8.78 -15.98
C ARG A 104 -18.67 -8.20 -15.97
N ALA A 105 -19.69 -9.01 -16.23
CA ALA A 105 -21.10 -8.62 -16.20
C ALA A 105 -21.55 -8.19 -14.79
N ASN A 106 -20.99 -8.80 -13.74
CA ASN A 106 -21.21 -8.43 -12.34
C ASN A 106 -20.50 -7.12 -11.92
N GLY A 107 -19.76 -6.49 -12.83
CA GLY A 107 -19.09 -5.21 -12.59
C GLY A 107 -17.69 -5.32 -11.99
N ASN A 108 -17.15 -6.53 -11.84
CA ASN A 108 -15.78 -6.70 -11.34
C ASN A 108 -14.75 -6.19 -12.36
N THR A 109 -13.64 -5.68 -11.84
CA THR A 109 -12.48 -5.29 -12.66
C THR A 109 -11.55 -6.48 -12.79
N LEU A 110 -11.33 -6.97 -14.02
CA LEU A 110 -10.45 -8.11 -14.27
C LEU A 110 -9.08 -7.66 -14.76
N LEU A 111 -8.04 -8.34 -14.30
CA LEU A 111 -6.67 -8.13 -14.72
C LEU A 111 -6.09 -9.41 -15.33
N LEU A 112 -5.57 -9.31 -16.53
CA LEU A 112 -4.85 -10.41 -17.19
C LEU A 112 -3.43 -10.46 -16.63
N LYS A 113 -3.07 -11.55 -15.94
CA LYS A 113 -1.75 -11.71 -15.33
C LYS A 113 -0.81 -12.52 -16.23
N GLY A 114 0.29 -11.90 -16.61
CA GLY A 114 1.29 -12.50 -17.50
C GLY A 114 0.90 -12.40 -18.97
N ARG A 115 1.75 -12.98 -19.82
CA ARG A 115 1.59 -12.94 -21.28
C ARG A 115 0.84 -14.19 -21.78
N PRO A 116 -0.26 -14.04 -22.52
CA PRO A 116 -0.86 -15.14 -23.27
C PRO A 116 0.11 -15.73 -24.30
N LEU A 117 0.21 -17.05 -24.33
CA LEU A 117 0.97 -17.79 -25.34
C LEU A 117 0.12 -18.09 -26.59
N SER A 118 -1.19 -18.03 -26.45
CA SER A 118 -2.19 -18.12 -27.53
C SER A 118 -3.10 -16.89 -27.52
N GLU A 119 -3.88 -16.72 -28.58
CA GLU A 119 -4.90 -15.67 -28.62
C GLU A 119 -5.99 -15.93 -27.57
N LEU A 120 -6.42 -14.86 -26.88
CA LEU A 120 -7.56 -14.93 -25.98
C LEU A 120 -8.84 -15.14 -26.79
N PRO A 121 -9.83 -15.88 -26.25
CA PRO A 121 -11.17 -15.93 -26.84
C PRO A 121 -11.73 -14.51 -27.06
N ARG A 122 -12.48 -14.33 -28.17
CA ARG A 122 -13.01 -13.01 -28.57
C ARG A 122 -13.88 -12.35 -27.50
N GLU A 123 -14.61 -13.17 -26.74
CA GLU A 123 -15.51 -12.76 -25.66
C GLU A 123 -14.73 -12.40 -24.37
N VAL A 124 -13.58 -13.05 -24.16
CA VAL A 124 -12.73 -12.87 -22.98
C VAL A 124 -11.86 -11.62 -23.09
N LEU A 125 -11.32 -11.32 -24.27
CA LEU A 125 -10.45 -10.15 -24.50
C LEU A 125 -11.02 -8.83 -23.94
N PRO A 126 -12.29 -8.43 -24.20
CA PRO A 126 -12.86 -7.18 -23.68
C PRO A 126 -13.18 -7.19 -22.19
N CYS A 127 -13.08 -8.35 -21.52
CA CYS A 127 -13.35 -8.46 -20.09
C CYS A 127 -12.23 -7.88 -19.22
N PHE A 128 -11.00 -7.81 -19.74
CA PHE A 128 -9.84 -7.33 -18.99
C PHE A 128 -9.69 -5.81 -19.09
N ARG A 129 -9.62 -5.15 -17.93
CA ARG A 129 -9.33 -3.72 -17.83
C ARG A 129 -7.83 -3.45 -17.93
N TYR A 130 -7.03 -4.34 -17.34
CA TYR A 130 -5.58 -4.21 -17.24
C TYR A 130 -4.87 -5.51 -17.58
N SER A 131 -3.64 -5.41 -18.07
CA SER A 131 -2.70 -6.52 -18.12
C SER A 131 -1.55 -6.26 -17.14
N ILE A 132 -1.22 -7.23 -16.28
CA ILE A 132 -0.04 -7.17 -15.41
C ILE A 132 1.09 -7.88 -16.14
N ILE A 133 2.14 -7.14 -16.47
CA ILE A 133 3.30 -7.64 -17.21
C ILE A 133 4.52 -7.52 -16.31
N ASP A 134 5.25 -8.62 -16.11
CA ASP A 134 6.54 -8.56 -15.43
C ASP A 134 7.56 -7.82 -16.31
N LEU A 135 8.44 -7.01 -15.71
CA LEU A 135 9.45 -6.27 -16.45
C LEU A 135 10.35 -7.18 -17.29
N ALA A 136 10.68 -8.37 -16.79
CA ALA A 136 11.47 -9.35 -17.53
C ALA A 136 10.76 -9.87 -18.80
N ASP A 137 9.42 -9.79 -18.84
CA ASP A 137 8.59 -10.28 -19.95
C ASP A 137 8.05 -9.15 -20.85
N ASP A 138 8.41 -7.88 -20.59
CA ASP A 138 7.90 -6.73 -21.34
C ASP A 138 8.57 -6.58 -22.70
N ARG A 139 7.91 -7.10 -23.74
CA ARG A 139 8.31 -6.97 -25.16
C ARG A 139 8.48 -5.53 -25.68
N ARG A 140 8.06 -4.51 -24.92
CA ARG A 140 8.31 -3.11 -25.29
C ARG A 140 9.76 -2.70 -25.05
N LEU A 141 10.51 -3.44 -24.22
CA LEU A 141 11.93 -3.19 -23.95
C LEU A 141 12.79 -3.32 -25.21
N ASP A 142 12.55 -4.36 -26.01
CA ASP A 142 13.34 -4.66 -27.20
C ASP A 142 12.97 -3.78 -28.42
N GLY A 143 12.13 -2.75 -28.23
CA GLY A 143 11.58 -1.96 -29.33
C GLY A 143 10.73 -2.76 -30.32
N THR A 144 10.38 -4.00 -29.98
CA THR A 144 9.69 -4.91 -30.89
C THR A 144 8.27 -4.41 -31.12
N GLN A 145 7.99 -4.02 -32.37
CA GLN A 145 6.64 -3.68 -32.79
C GLN A 145 5.74 -4.92 -32.70
N PRO A 146 4.46 -4.76 -32.33
CA PRO A 146 3.54 -5.88 -32.37
C PRO A 146 3.46 -6.45 -33.80
N PRO A 147 3.32 -7.78 -33.97
CA PRO A 147 3.14 -8.39 -35.28
C PRO A 147 1.97 -7.74 -36.05
N PRO A 148 1.97 -7.76 -37.39
CA PRO A 148 0.84 -7.27 -38.19
C PRO A 148 -0.48 -7.90 -37.74
N GLY A 149 -1.50 -7.07 -37.50
CA GLY A 149 -2.82 -7.52 -37.02
C GLY A 149 -2.95 -7.65 -35.49
N VAL A 150 -1.85 -7.60 -34.73
CA VAL A 150 -1.88 -7.62 -33.26
C VAL A 150 -1.87 -6.20 -32.73
N THR A 151 -2.86 -5.83 -31.92
CA THR A 151 -2.88 -4.55 -31.20
C THR A 151 -2.73 -4.77 -29.70
N ARG A 152 -1.92 -3.95 -29.05
CA ARG A 152 -1.79 -3.93 -27.58
C ARG A 152 -2.92 -3.07 -27.01
N SER A 153 -4.15 -3.58 -27.05
CA SER A 153 -5.38 -2.83 -26.72
C SER A 153 -5.65 -2.69 -25.21
N ILE A 154 -5.19 -3.64 -24.40
CA ILE A 154 -5.37 -3.62 -22.95
C ILE A 154 -4.27 -2.74 -22.32
N PRO A 155 -4.61 -1.69 -21.56
CA PRO A 155 -3.63 -0.93 -20.77
C PRO A 155 -2.86 -1.85 -19.83
N HIS A 156 -1.62 -1.49 -19.49
CA HIS A 156 -0.75 -2.37 -18.71
C HIS A 156 -0.27 -1.75 -17.42
N LEU A 157 -0.06 -2.63 -16.44
CA LEU A 157 0.60 -2.38 -15.17
C LEU A 157 1.91 -3.14 -15.17
N GLN A 158 2.97 -2.54 -14.66
CA GLN A 158 4.29 -3.15 -14.64
C GLN A 158 4.56 -3.81 -13.28
N ALA A 159 4.86 -5.10 -13.27
CA ALA A 159 5.42 -5.80 -12.11
C ALA A 159 6.94 -6.00 -12.28
N GLY A 160 7.63 -6.42 -11.23
CA GLY A 160 9.04 -6.83 -11.30
C GLY A 160 10.07 -5.69 -11.36
N VAL A 161 9.64 -4.44 -11.16
CA VAL A 161 10.53 -3.28 -11.11
C VAL A 161 11.37 -3.30 -9.82
N ARG A 162 12.68 -3.12 -9.96
CA ARG A 162 13.67 -3.20 -8.86
C ARG A 162 14.44 -1.90 -8.63
N THR A 163 14.40 -0.95 -9.58
CA THR A 163 15.00 0.38 -9.42
C THR A 163 14.04 1.51 -9.80
N VAL A 164 14.29 2.71 -9.27
CA VAL A 164 13.58 3.94 -9.63
C VAL A 164 13.76 4.23 -11.14
N SER A 165 14.93 3.95 -11.71
CA SER A 165 15.17 4.10 -13.15
C SER A 165 14.27 3.19 -13.99
N GLU A 166 14.17 1.90 -13.63
CA GLU A 166 13.26 0.96 -14.30
C GLU A 166 11.78 1.39 -14.17
N MET A 167 11.40 1.95 -13.02
CA MET A 167 10.07 2.52 -12.79
C MET A 167 9.78 3.68 -13.74
N GLU A 168 10.69 4.65 -13.86
CA GLU A 168 10.51 5.79 -14.78
C GLU A 168 10.38 5.30 -16.23
N GLN A 169 11.19 4.32 -16.62
CA GLN A 169 11.13 3.74 -17.96
C GLN A 169 9.82 3.00 -18.20
N ALA A 170 9.28 2.29 -17.21
CA ALA A 170 7.96 1.65 -17.31
C ALA A 170 6.86 2.68 -17.56
N PHE A 171 6.88 3.82 -16.85
CA PHE A 171 5.93 4.91 -17.09
C PHE A 171 6.13 5.57 -18.46
N ALA A 172 7.38 5.73 -18.92
CA ALA A 172 7.68 6.23 -20.27
C ALA A 172 7.15 5.30 -21.38
N ARG A 173 7.10 3.98 -21.14
CA ARG A 173 6.48 2.98 -22.04
C ARG A 173 4.96 2.91 -21.93
N GLY A 174 4.34 3.75 -21.08
CA GLY A 174 2.89 3.88 -20.95
C GLY A 174 2.26 2.94 -19.93
N ALA A 175 3.02 2.40 -18.97
CA ALA A 175 2.41 1.72 -17.82
C ALA A 175 1.52 2.71 -17.05
N GLU A 176 0.34 2.27 -16.61
CA GLU A 176 -0.57 3.10 -15.79
C GLU A 176 -0.15 3.10 -14.31
N ALA A 177 0.38 1.98 -13.83
CA ALA A 177 0.94 1.84 -12.49
C ALA A 177 2.06 0.79 -12.47
N VAL A 178 2.86 0.83 -11.41
CA VAL A 178 3.78 -0.25 -11.03
C VAL A 178 3.23 -1.02 -9.83
N LEU A 179 3.48 -2.33 -9.78
CA LEU A 179 3.12 -3.19 -8.64
C LEU A 179 4.33 -3.31 -7.71
N GLY A 180 4.23 -2.70 -6.54
CA GLY A 180 5.34 -2.60 -5.59
C GLY A 180 6.22 -1.38 -5.87
N TRP A 181 7.21 -1.17 -5.00
CA TRP A 181 8.14 -0.04 -5.12
C TRP A 181 9.56 -0.51 -4.83
N PRO A 182 10.56 0.01 -5.56
CA PRO A 182 11.98 -0.24 -5.27
C PRO A 182 12.40 0.58 -4.04
N ILE A 183 11.97 0.14 -2.85
CA ILE A 183 12.13 0.88 -1.59
C ILE A 183 13.61 1.18 -1.30
N ASP A 184 14.48 0.17 -1.37
CA ASP A 184 15.90 0.32 -1.02
C ASP A 184 16.61 1.29 -1.97
N ASP A 185 16.34 1.20 -3.28
CA ASP A 185 16.90 2.10 -4.29
C ASP A 185 16.39 3.55 -4.10
N ALA A 186 15.10 3.72 -3.78
CA ALA A 186 14.53 5.03 -3.49
C ALA A 186 15.13 5.67 -2.23
N ILE A 187 15.36 4.90 -1.17
CA ILE A 187 16.02 5.38 0.07
C ILE A 187 17.47 5.80 -0.24
N GLN A 188 18.23 4.98 -0.96
CA GLN A 188 19.62 5.29 -1.33
C GLN A 188 19.72 6.53 -2.24
N GLY A 189 18.77 6.69 -3.17
CA GLY A 189 18.65 7.91 -3.97
C GLY A 189 18.31 9.14 -3.13
N GLY A 190 17.34 9.01 -2.22
CA GLY A 190 16.91 10.07 -1.32
C GLY A 190 17.97 10.50 -0.30
N ALA A 191 18.79 9.57 0.20
CA ALA A 191 19.90 9.86 1.12
C ALA A 191 20.95 10.79 0.47
N LYS A 192 21.21 10.63 -0.84
CA LYS A 192 22.08 11.53 -1.60
C LYS A 192 21.50 12.95 -1.71
N ALA A 193 20.17 13.08 -1.79
CA ALA A 193 19.49 14.38 -1.77
C ALA A 193 19.41 15.01 -0.36
N LYS A 194 19.43 14.20 0.70
CA LYS A 194 19.35 14.61 2.12
C LYS A 194 20.61 15.30 2.66
N ALA A 195 21.74 15.22 1.93
CA ALA A 195 22.97 15.94 2.27
C ALA A 195 22.85 17.48 2.20
N ALA A 196 21.76 18.01 1.63
CA ALA A 196 21.37 19.41 1.74
C ALA A 196 20.42 19.60 2.93
N GLY A 197 20.95 20.08 4.05
CA GLY A 197 20.31 20.14 5.37
C GLY A 197 18.84 20.58 5.38
N GLN A 198 17.98 19.73 5.97
CA GLN A 198 16.59 20.06 6.26
C GLN A 198 16.46 20.44 7.74
N PRO A 199 16.37 21.74 8.09
CA PRO A 199 16.32 22.19 9.49
C PRO A 199 15.12 21.63 10.26
N ASP A 200 13.98 21.41 9.59
CA ASP A 200 12.78 20.78 10.15
C ASP A 200 13.05 19.38 10.77
N MET A 201 14.00 18.62 10.21
CA MET A 201 14.30 17.26 10.68
C MET A 201 15.02 17.27 12.04
N GLN A 202 15.90 18.25 12.28
CA GLN A 202 16.67 18.36 13.52
C GLN A 202 15.76 18.69 14.71
N ALA A 203 14.81 19.61 14.53
CA ALA A 203 13.85 19.97 15.57
C ALA A 203 12.94 18.79 15.95
N MET A 204 12.52 17.99 14.96
CA MET A 204 11.72 16.79 15.20
C MET A 204 12.51 15.70 15.96
N VAL A 205 13.77 15.42 15.57
CA VAL A 205 14.63 14.46 16.30
C VAL A 205 14.88 14.91 17.73
N GLU A 206 15.18 16.19 17.94
CA GLU A 206 15.36 16.75 19.28
C GLU A 206 14.08 16.61 20.10
N LEU A 207 12.90 16.88 19.54
CA LEU A 207 11.63 16.69 20.26
C LEU A 207 11.38 15.23 20.65
N ILE A 208 11.68 14.26 19.77
CA ILE A 208 11.58 12.84 20.13
C ILE A 208 12.47 12.54 21.33
N ARG A 209 13.73 12.99 21.31
CA ARG A 209 14.68 12.82 22.42
C ARG A 209 14.17 13.45 23.72
N GLN A 210 13.64 14.68 23.66
CA GLN A 210 13.13 15.40 24.83
C GLN A 210 11.90 14.69 25.43
N VAL A 211 11.04 14.15 24.57
CA VAL A 211 9.87 13.37 24.98
C VAL A 211 10.29 12.04 25.63
N ASP A 212 11.28 11.34 25.07
CA ASP A 212 11.82 10.10 25.62
C ASP A 212 12.52 10.29 26.98
N ALA A 213 13.25 11.40 27.13
CA ALA A 213 13.88 11.78 28.39
C ALA A 213 12.90 12.38 29.41
N ALA A 214 11.60 12.43 29.08
CA ALA A 214 10.55 13.05 29.86
C ALA A 214 10.90 14.47 30.34
N GLU A 215 11.54 15.26 29.49
CA GLU A 215 12.00 16.60 29.84
C GLU A 215 10.85 17.56 30.18
N PRO A 216 11.08 18.64 30.95
CA PRO A 216 10.03 19.61 31.27
C PRO A 216 9.40 20.25 30.02
N ILE A 217 8.10 20.53 30.08
CA ILE A 217 7.31 21.10 28.98
C ILE A 217 7.93 22.39 28.44
N GLU A 218 8.60 23.18 29.29
CA GLU A 218 9.33 24.39 28.91
C GLU A 218 10.39 24.13 27.83
N LYS A 219 11.11 23.00 27.93
CA LYS A 219 12.13 22.63 26.96
C LYS A 219 11.50 22.25 25.62
N LEU A 220 10.45 21.44 25.64
CA LEU A 220 9.69 21.06 24.44
C LEU A 220 9.09 22.30 23.75
N GLU A 221 8.50 23.21 24.54
CA GLU A 221 7.97 24.49 24.07
C GLU A 221 9.05 25.35 23.41
N ASN A 222 10.25 25.42 24.00
CA ASN A 222 11.37 26.17 23.41
C ASN A 222 11.86 25.55 22.10
N THR A 223 11.86 24.23 21.97
CA THR A 223 12.20 23.55 20.70
C THR A 223 11.18 23.89 19.62
N LEU A 224 9.88 23.82 19.92
CA LEU A 224 8.81 24.19 18.99
C LEU A 224 8.89 25.67 18.58
N LYS A 225 9.20 26.59 19.50
CA LYS A 225 9.35 28.02 19.18
C LYS A 225 10.47 28.32 18.18
N ARG A 226 11.50 27.47 18.11
CA ARG A 226 12.61 27.62 17.17
C ARG A 226 12.26 27.16 15.75
N ASP A 227 11.19 26.38 15.59
CA ASP A 227 10.71 25.88 14.30
C ASP A 227 9.22 26.24 14.08
N PRO A 228 8.95 27.38 13.41
CA PRO A 228 7.59 27.81 13.09
C PRO A 228 6.79 26.81 12.23
N SER A 229 7.45 26.04 11.36
CA SER A 229 6.82 25.03 10.50
C SER A 229 6.26 23.90 11.36
N LEU A 230 7.07 23.39 12.30
CA LEU A 230 6.67 22.35 13.22
C LEU A 230 5.60 22.82 14.22
N ALA A 231 5.76 24.03 14.75
CA ALA A 231 4.77 24.65 15.63
C ALA A 231 3.40 24.80 14.94
N PHE A 232 3.37 25.26 13.70
CA PHE A 232 2.13 25.38 12.93
C PHE A 232 1.47 24.01 12.71
N LYS A 233 2.25 22.99 12.35
CA LYS A 233 1.73 21.61 12.18
C LYS A 233 1.13 21.08 13.48
N LEU A 234 1.75 21.35 14.64
CA LEU A 234 1.22 20.94 15.94
C LEU A 234 -0.13 21.59 16.23
N MET A 235 -0.22 22.90 16.04
CA MET A 235 -1.46 23.65 16.29
C MET A 235 -2.59 23.21 15.37
N ARG A 236 -2.29 22.94 14.10
CA ARG A 236 -3.27 22.39 13.16
C ARG A 236 -3.71 20.97 13.53
N TYR A 237 -2.79 20.15 14.03
CA TYR A 237 -3.08 18.79 14.45
C TYR A 237 -4.03 18.76 15.65
N ILE A 238 -3.69 19.48 16.73
CA ILE A 238 -4.51 19.47 17.97
C ILE A 238 -5.89 20.11 17.77
N ASN A 239 -6.01 21.10 16.88
CA ASN A 239 -7.28 21.74 16.53
C ASN A 239 -8.04 21.02 15.41
N SER A 240 -7.60 19.84 14.98
CA SER A 240 -8.34 19.07 13.98
C SER A 240 -9.62 18.47 14.59
N PRO A 241 -10.64 18.17 13.76
CA PRO A 241 -11.89 17.54 14.23
C PRO A 241 -11.68 16.22 15.00
N ALA A 242 -10.53 15.55 14.81
CA ALA A 242 -10.17 14.32 15.51
C ALA A 242 -10.14 14.45 17.05
N PHE A 243 -9.92 15.66 17.57
CA PHE A 243 -9.88 15.92 19.02
C PHE A 243 -11.21 16.42 19.60
N GLY A 244 -12.21 16.72 18.75
CA GLY A 244 -13.55 17.12 19.19
C GLY A 244 -13.59 18.37 20.07
N LEU A 245 -12.61 19.26 19.95
CA LEU A 245 -12.49 20.44 20.80
C LEU A 245 -13.54 21.50 20.43
N ARG A 246 -14.21 22.06 21.44
CA ARG A 246 -15.18 23.16 21.26
C ARG A 246 -14.52 24.53 21.14
N VAL A 247 -13.31 24.65 21.67
CA VAL A 247 -12.51 25.89 21.69
C VAL A 247 -11.13 25.57 21.15
N GLU A 248 -10.63 26.42 20.27
CA GLU A 248 -9.30 26.27 19.70
C GLU A 248 -8.21 26.44 20.76
N ILE A 249 -7.24 25.53 20.73
CA ILE A 249 -5.99 25.64 21.47
C ILE A 249 -5.15 26.71 20.77
N SER A 250 -4.65 27.68 21.54
CA SER A 250 -3.83 28.79 21.03
C SER A 250 -2.40 28.82 21.59
N SER A 251 -2.03 27.88 22.48
CA SER A 251 -0.70 27.83 23.08
C SER A 251 -0.04 26.45 22.96
N PHE A 252 1.28 26.43 22.72
CA PHE A 252 2.06 25.19 22.59
C PHE A 252 2.07 24.39 23.88
N ARG A 253 2.20 25.06 25.03
CA ARG A 253 2.12 24.43 26.35
C ARG A 253 0.81 23.67 26.53
N HIS A 254 -0.33 24.30 26.23
CA HIS A 254 -1.63 23.66 26.34
C HIS A 254 -1.75 22.48 25.36
N ALA A 255 -1.25 22.63 24.13
CA ALA A 255 -1.23 21.54 23.15
C ALA A 255 -0.40 20.33 23.65
N ILE A 256 0.80 20.56 24.22
CA ILE A 256 1.65 19.50 24.78
C ILE A 256 0.97 18.81 25.96
N MET A 257 0.36 19.58 26.88
CA MET A 257 -0.36 19.02 28.04
C MET A 257 -1.56 18.16 27.61
N MET A 258 -2.29 18.58 26.59
CA MET A 258 -3.46 17.85 26.07
C MET A 258 -3.06 16.56 25.33
N LEU A 259 -1.97 16.59 24.56
CA LEU A 259 -1.49 15.39 23.87
C LEU A 259 -0.83 14.39 24.84
N GLY A 260 -0.06 14.90 25.80
CA GLY A 260 0.88 14.11 26.57
C GLY A 260 2.04 13.58 25.72
N TYR A 261 3.01 12.98 26.39
CA TYR A 261 4.30 12.60 25.77
C TYR A 261 4.14 11.50 24.74
N LYS A 262 3.30 10.49 25.03
CA LYS A 262 3.07 9.35 24.14
C LYS A 262 2.50 9.76 22.77
N ARG A 263 1.40 10.53 22.76
CA ARG A 263 0.77 10.98 21.50
C ARG A 263 1.65 11.99 20.77
N LEU A 264 2.38 12.84 21.51
CA LEU A 264 3.34 13.77 20.93
C LEU A 264 4.47 13.02 20.22
N LYS A 265 5.10 12.03 20.87
CA LYS A 265 6.16 11.20 20.26
C LYS A 265 5.67 10.56 18.96
N ARG A 266 4.50 9.92 19.00
CA ARG A 266 3.90 9.27 17.83
C ARG A 266 3.63 10.25 16.69
N TRP A 267 3.12 11.43 17.01
CA TRP A 267 2.87 12.48 16.03
C TRP A 267 4.18 13.03 15.41
N VAL A 268 5.20 13.29 16.23
CA VAL A 268 6.51 13.74 15.72
C VAL A 268 7.16 12.65 14.86
N ALA A 269 7.08 11.37 15.26
CA ALA A 269 7.59 10.26 14.45
C ALA A 269 6.90 10.17 13.07
N LEU A 270 5.59 10.38 13.01
CA LEU A 270 4.83 10.46 11.74
C LEU A 270 5.24 11.64 10.88
N LEU A 271 5.47 12.81 11.48
CA LEU A 271 5.98 13.97 10.75
C LEU A 271 7.39 13.74 10.23
N LEU A 272 8.27 13.18 11.06
CA LEU A 272 9.66 12.88 10.72
C LEU A 272 9.72 11.91 9.55
N ALA A 273 8.88 10.89 9.60
CA ALA A 273 8.67 9.99 8.49
C ALA A 273 8.28 10.80 7.24
N THR A 274 7.17 11.51 7.29
CA THR A 274 6.60 12.13 6.08
C THR A 274 7.23 13.47 5.67
N ALA A 275 8.39 13.83 6.22
CA ALA A 275 9.05 15.11 5.99
C ALA A 275 9.71 15.23 4.60
N SER A 276 10.03 14.11 3.93
CA SER A 276 10.74 14.15 2.66
C SER A 276 9.94 14.85 1.56
N LYS A 277 10.61 15.75 0.83
CA LYS A 277 10.06 16.43 -0.35
C LYS A 277 10.28 15.65 -1.66
N ASP A 278 11.07 14.57 -1.61
CA ASP A 278 11.28 13.71 -2.77
C ASP A 278 10.01 12.91 -3.07
N VAL A 279 9.52 13.01 -4.30
CA VAL A 279 8.33 12.30 -4.77
C VAL A 279 8.50 10.78 -4.71
N ASN A 280 9.73 10.28 -4.89
CA ASN A 280 10.04 8.84 -4.82
C ASN A 280 10.04 8.31 -3.40
N MET A 281 10.09 9.19 -2.40
CA MET A 281 9.92 8.82 -0.99
C MET A 281 8.45 8.66 -0.61
N LYS A 282 7.47 9.16 -1.38
CA LYS A 282 6.03 9.00 -1.02
C LYS A 282 5.62 7.54 -0.80
N PRO A 283 5.95 6.58 -1.69
CA PRO A 283 5.59 5.18 -1.45
C PRO A 283 6.41 4.53 -0.34
N VAL A 284 7.67 4.95 -0.14
CA VAL A 284 8.48 4.55 1.02
C VAL A 284 7.78 4.99 2.32
N MET A 285 7.24 6.21 2.36
CA MET A 285 6.52 6.69 3.54
C MET A 285 5.24 5.94 3.82
N PHE A 286 4.48 5.65 2.76
CA PHE A 286 3.30 4.80 2.87
C PHE A 286 3.66 3.41 3.43
N ALA A 287 4.74 2.80 2.95
CA ALA A 287 5.21 1.51 3.43
C ALA A 287 5.66 1.56 4.91
N ALA A 288 6.38 2.61 5.32
CA ALA A 288 6.83 2.83 6.69
C ALA A 288 5.64 2.93 7.67
N VAL A 289 4.65 3.78 7.36
CA VAL A 289 3.44 3.93 8.19
C VAL A 289 2.68 2.61 8.27
N ARG A 290 2.54 1.88 7.16
CA ARG A 290 1.90 0.55 7.16
C ARG A 290 2.63 -0.44 8.05
N ARG A 291 3.97 -0.48 8.04
CA ARG A 291 4.74 -1.35 8.94
C ARG A 291 4.51 -0.99 10.40
N GLY A 292 4.48 0.31 10.73
CA GLY A 292 4.12 0.77 12.07
C GLY A 292 2.74 0.29 12.51
N LEU A 293 1.71 0.49 11.68
CA LEU A 293 0.35 0.02 11.97
C LEU A 293 0.28 -1.51 12.13
N LEU A 294 0.99 -2.26 11.28
CA LEU A 294 1.06 -3.71 11.36
C LEU A 294 1.70 -4.16 12.68
N MET A 295 2.85 -3.59 13.05
CA MET A 295 3.55 -3.93 14.29
C MET A 295 2.71 -3.58 15.53
N GLU A 296 2.00 -2.45 15.49
CA GLU A 296 1.06 -2.06 16.55
C GLU A 296 -0.10 -3.04 16.70
N GLU A 297 -0.65 -3.54 15.59
CA GLU A 297 -1.74 -4.51 15.61
C GLU A 297 -1.26 -5.90 16.06
N LEU A 298 -0.06 -6.30 15.66
CA LEU A 298 0.56 -7.56 16.14
C LEU A 298 0.78 -7.55 17.67
N GLY A 299 1.09 -6.39 18.24
CA GLY A 299 1.21 -6.23 19.70
C GLY A 299 -0.12 -6.14 20.44
N ARG A 300 -1.27 -6.06 19.75
CA ARG A 300 -2.56 -5.72 20.35
C ARG A 300 -3.00 -6.63 21.50
N SER A 301 -2.73 -7.93 21.41
CA SER A 301 -3.15 -8.91 22.42
C SER A 301 -2.13 -9.14 23.53
N THR A 302 -0.89 -8.69 23.36
CA THR A 302 0.25 -9.02 24.24
C THR A 302 0.86 -7.80 24.92
N SER A 303 0.58 -6.60 24.42
CA SER A 303 1.26 -5.36 24.79
C SER A 303 0.25 -4.33 25.32
N ASP A 304 0.69 -3.51 26.27
CA ASP A 304 -0.07 -2.35 26.71
C ASP A 304 -0.03 -1.22 25.66
N GLU A 305 -0.79 -0.14 25.90
CA GLU A 305 -0.86 1.00 24.97
C GLU A 305 0.51 1.67 24.72
N GLU A 306 1.39 1.65 25.72
CA GLU A 306 2.72 2.23 25.62
C GLU A 306 3.61 1.43 24.67
N MET A 307 3.73 0.13 24.93
CA MET A 307 4.49 -0.79 24.10
C MET A 307 3.94 -0.84 22.67
N ARG A 308 2.61 -0.78 22.49
CA ARG A 308 2.00 -0.68 21.16
C ARG A 308 2.40 0.60 20.41
N SER A 309 2.49 1.72 21.12
CA SER A 309 2.99 2.98 20.54
C SER A 309 4.47 2.88 20.15
N GLU A 310 5.29 2.20 20.94
CA GLU A 310 6.70 1.95 20.61
C GLU A 310 6.85 1.00 19.40
N LEU A 311 6.04 -0.06 19.32
CA LEU A 311 6.00 -0.96 18.16
C LEU A 311 5.62 -0.21 16.87
N PHE A 312 4.65 0.71 16.96
CA PHE A 312 4.31 1.59 15.84
C PHE A 312 5.51 2.41 15.37
N ILE A 313 6.22 3.07 16.30
CA ILE A 313 7.37 3.92 15.99
C ILE A 313 8.52 3.08 15.42
N CYS A 314 8.78 1.90 15.98
CA CYS A 314 9.76 0.95 15.48
C CYS A 314 9.47 0.57 14.02
N GLY A 315 8.22 0.26 13.68
CA GLY A 315 7.83 -0.06 12.31
C GLY A 315 7.99 1.10 11.34
N VAL A 316 7.64 2.31 11.76
CA VAL A 316 7.83 3.54 10.95
C VAL A 316 9.32 3.79 10.67
N PHE A 317 10.19 3.64 11.67
CA PHE A 317 11.62 3.88 11.49
C PHE A 317 12.38 2.74 10.81
N SER A 318 11.80 1.54 10.69
CA SER A 318 12.42 0.39 10.01
C SER A 318 12.80 0.61 8.53
N LEU A 319 12.31 1.69 7.90
CA LEU A 319 12.59 2.07 6.51
C LEU A 319 13.24 3.46 6.38
N LEU A 320 13.62 4.08 7.50
CA LEU A 320 14.12 5.45 7.53
C LEU A 320 15.51 5.58 8.15
N ASP A 321 16.06 4.47 8.64
CA ASP A 321 17.44 4.35 9.13
C ASP A 321 18.45 4.39 7.97
#